data_AF-A0AAP5IFH2-F1
#
_entry.id   AF-A0AAP5IFH2-F1
#
_cell.length_a   1.000
_cell.length_b   1.000
_cell.length_c   1.000
_cell.angle_alpha   90.00
_cell.angle_beta   90.00
_cell.angle_gamma   90.00
#
_symmetry.space_group_name_H-M   'P 1'
#
loop_
_entity.id
_entity.type
_entity.pdbx_description
1 polymer ?
#
loop_
_entity_poly.entity_id
_entity_poly.type
_entity_poly.pdbx_seq_one_letter_code
_entity_poly.pdbx_strand_id
1 'polypeptide(L)' 'MDTTFPKHPNITVKLTGRDSNAFMILGLCRRAAKAAGLSTDEIETFYNEASSGSFDQLLVTVMRWFSVE' A
#
# COMPACT_ATOMS: atom_id res chain seq x y z
N MET A 1 -0.34 15.89 -17.96
CA MET A 1 -0.21 14.44 -17.77
C MET A 1 0.58 14.26 -16.49
N ASP A 2 -0.09 14.39 -15.35
CA ASP A 2 0.56 14.27 -14.05
C ASP A 2 0.74 12.79 -13.76
N THR A 3 1.96 12.31 -14.01
CA THR A 3 2.42 10.98 -13.62
C THR A 3 2.41 10.90 -12.10
N THR A 4 1.31 10.39 -11.54
CA THR A 4 1.17 10.04 -10.12
C THR A 4 2.06 8.85 -9.81
N PHE A 5 3.36 9.11 -9.65
CA PHE A 5 4.28 8.13 -9.11
C PHE A 5 3.93 7.88 -7.64
N PRO A 6 3.89 6.62 -7.20
CA PRO A 6 3.71 6.30 -5.80
C PRO A 6 4.85 6.88 -4.96
N LYS A 7 4.57 7.19 -3.70
CA LYS A 7 5.54 7.75 -2.74
C LYS A 7 6.82 6.91 -2.65
N HIS A 8 6.67 5.59 -2.70
CA HIS A 8 7.75 4.61 -2.66
C HIS A 8 7.70 3.72 -3.91
N PRO A 9 8.21 4.20 -5.06
CA PRO A 9 8.11 3.47 -6.33
C PRO A 9 8.97 2.21 -6.40
N ASN A 10 10.00 2.14 -5.55
CA ASN A 10 10.85 0.97 -5.35
C ASN A 10 10.15 -0.17 -4.58
N ILE A 11 8.97 0.07 -4.00
CA ILE A 11 8.21 -0.91 -3.25
C ILE A 11 7.05 -1.35 -4.12
N THR A 12 7.11 -2.61 -4.58
CA THR A 12 6.06 -3.20 -5.42
C THR A 12 5.21 -4.15 -4.61
N VAL A 13 3.90 -3.92 -4.60
CA VAL A 13 2.89 -4.76 -3.96
C VAL A 13 2.14 -5.51 -5.04
N LYS A 14 2.18 -6.84 -4.98
CA LYS A 14 1.42 -7.69 -5.90
C LYS A 14 -0.01 -7.83 -5.42
N LEU A 15 -0.95 -7.24 -6.15
CA LEU A 15 -2.38 -7.37 -5.90
C LEU A 15 -2.96 -8.32 -6.94
N THR A 16 -3.18 -9.57 -6.54
CA THR A 16 -3.89 -10.51 -7.39
C THR A 16 -5.39 -10.19 -7.33
N GLY A 17 -6.12 -10.31 -8.44
CA GLY A 17 -7.58 -10.05 -8.49
C GLY A 17 -8.45 -10.95 -7.58
N ARG A 18 -7.83 -11.74 -6.70
CA ARG A 18 -8.44 -12.55 -5.64
C ARG A 18 -8.30 -11.92 -4.24
N ASP A 19 -7.59 -10.80 -4.12
CA ASP A 19 -7.34 -10.09 -2.85
C ASP A 19 -8.55 -9.23 -2.45
N SER A 20 -9.74 -9.84 -2.32
CA SER A 20 -10.99 -9.16 -1.92
C SER A 20 -11.04 -8.79 -0.44
N ASN A 21 -9.97 -9.03 0.31
CA ASN A 21 -9.91 -8.77 1.74
C ASN A 21 -8.96 -7.61 2.04
N ALA A 22 -9.51 -6.52 2.57
CA ALA A 22 -8.75 -5.33 2.99
C ALA A 22 -7.57 -5.68 3.91
N PHE A 23 -7.76 -6.61 4.84
CA PHE A 23 -6.70 -7.05 5.76
C PHE A 23 -5.55 -7.78 5.04
N MET A 24 -5.86 -8.52 3.98
CA MET A 24 -4.85 -9.22 3.17
C MET A 24 -3.99 -8.22 2.42
N ILE A 25 -4.61 -7.20 1.81
CA ILE A 25 -3.92 -6.10 1.11
C ILE A 25 -3.01 -5.34 2.09
N LEU A 26 -3.51 -4.94 3.26
CA LEU A 26 -2.71 -4.27 4.29
C LEU A 26 -1.52 -5.12 4.72
N GLY A 27 -1.72 -6.42 4.90
CA GLY A 27 -0.66 -7.37 5.23
C GLY A 27 0.41 -7.49 4.13
N LEU A 28 0.01 -7.52 2.86
CA LEU A 28 0.92 -7.53 1.71
C LEU A 28 1.76 -6.25 1.65
N CYS A 29 1.12 -5.09 1.78
CA CYS A 29 1.78 -3.79 1.78
C CYS A 29 2.81 -3.70 2.92
N ARG A 30 2.43 -4.09 4.14
CA ARG A 30 3.33 -4.09 5.30
C ARG A 30 4.54 -4.99 5.09
N ARG A 31 4.35 -6.17 4.50
CA ARG A 31 5.45 -7.10 4.19
C ARG A 31 6.40 -6.50 3.13
N ALA A 32 5.86 -5.96 2.05
CA ALA A 32 6.66 -5.32 1.00
C ALA A 32 7.43 -4.11 1.53
N ALA A 33 6.78 -3.25 2.32
CA ALA A 33 7.40 -2.09 2.93
C ALA A 33 8.54 -2.47 3.88
N LYS A 34 8.31 -3.46 4.76
CA LYS A 34 9.35 -3.95 5.66
C LYS A 34 10.52 -4.59 4.91
N ALA A 35 10.25 -5.36 3.85
CA ALA A 35 11.29 -5.97 3.03
C ALA A 35 12.15 -4.93 2.28
N ALA A 36 11.55 -3.80 1.91
CA ALA A 36 12.25 -2.67 1.31
C ALA A 36 13.01 -1.78 2.31
N GLY A 37 12.92 -2.07 3.60
CA GLY A 37 13.60 -1.30 4.66
C GLY A 37 12.86 -0.03 5.09
N LEU A 38 11.56 0.08 4.80
CA LEU A 38 10.75 1.22 5.26
C LEU A 38 10.68 1.26 6.79
N SER A 39 10.76 2.45 7.36
CA SER A 39 10.71 2.63 8.82
C SER A 39 9.35 2.22 9.38
N THR A 40 9.35 1.76 10.63
CA THR A 40 8.10 1.39 11.32
C THR A 40 7.11 2.56 11.35
N ASP A 41 7.59 3.79 11.58
CA ASP A 41 6.76 5.00 11.62
C ASP A 41 6.06 5.29 10.28
N GLU A 42 6.75 5.10 9.15
CA GLU A 42 6.12 5.26 7.83
C GLU A 42 5.10 4.16 7.55
N ILE A 43 5.40 2.92 7.96
CA ILE A 43 4.46 1.79 7.84
C ILE A 43 3.20 2.06 8.67
N GLU A 44 3.34 2.57 9.89
CA GLU A 44 2.20 2.92 10.75
C GLU A 44 1.40 4.09 10.17
N THR A 45 2.08 5.10 9.61
CA THR A 45 1.41 6.21 8.93
C THR A 45 0.58 5.71 7.76
N PHE A 46 1.14 4.86 6.90
CA PHE A 46 0.41 4.20 5.82
C PHE A 46 -0.78 3.40 6.37
N TYR A 47 -0.57 2.60 7.41
CA TYR A 47 -1.59 1.72 7.96
C TYR A 47 -2.77 2.50 8.56
N ASN A 48 -2.49 3.61 9.24
CA ASN A 48 -3.52 4.50 9.79
C ASN A 48 -4.33 5.17 8.68
N GLU A 49 -3.68 5.65 7.62
CA GLU A 49 -4.37 6.23 6.45
C GLU A 49 -5.24 5.17 5.76
N ALA A 50 -4.67 4.01 5.48
CA ALA A 50 -5.31 2.92 4.74
C ALA A 50 -6.43 2.20 5.52
N SER A 51 -6.41 2.24 6.86
CA SER A 51 -7.44 1.62 7.72
C SER A 51 -8.58 2.56 8.12
N SER A 52 -8.48 3.86 7.82
CA SER A 52 -9.46 4.87 8.20
C SER A 52 -10.71 4.92 7.29
N GLY A 53 -10.77 4.11 6.24
CA GLY A 53 -11.70 4.28 5.14
C GLY A 53 -12.34 3.01 4.58
N SER A 54 -13.04 3.20 3.46
CA SER A 54 -13.65 2.12 2.67
C SER A 54 -12.61 1.34 1.86
N PHE A 55 -12.99 0.19 1.30
CA PHE A 55 -12.11 -0.62 0.44
C PHE A 55 -11.50 0.18 -0.73
N ASP A 56 -12.28 1.07 -1.34
CA ASP A 56 -11.78 1.93 -2.42
C ASP A 56 -10.73 2.94 -1.92
N GLN A 57 -10.91 3.49 -0.71
CA GLN A 57 -9.92 4.38 -0.10
C GLN A 57 -8.63 3.63 0.23
N LEU A 58 -8.74 2.36 0.66
CA LEU A 58 -7.58 1.49 0.84
C LEU A 58 -6.81 1.34 -0.48
N LEU A 59 -7.48 0.98 -1.59
CA LEU A 59 -6.82 0.81 -2.88
C LEU A 59 -6.14 2.09 -3.37
N VAL A 60 -6.81 3.24 -3.26
CA VAL A 60 -6.24 4.54 -3.61
C VAL A 60 -5.01 4.85 -2.75
N THR A 61 -5.07 4.55 -1.45
CA THR A 61 -3.95 4.76 -0.53
C THR A 61 -2.77 3.86 -0.91
N VAL A 62 -3.02 2.59 -1.19
CA VAL A 62 -1.99 1.64 -1.64
C VAL A 62 -1.32 2.12 -2.92
N MET A 63 -2.10 2.52 -3.93
CA MET A 63 -1.58 3.06 -5.20
C MET A 63 -0.82 4.37 -5.04
N ARG A 64 -1.17 5.19 -4.04
CA ARG A 64 -0.44 6.44 -3.74
C ARG A 64 0.87 6.18 -3.02
N TRP A 65 0.94 5.12 -2.20
CA TRP A 65 2.13 4.82 -1.41
C TRP A 65 3.11 3.90 -2.12
N PHE A 66 2.63 2.91 -2.87
CA PHE A 66 3.44 1.83 -3.43
C PHE A 66 3.11 1.60 -4.90
N SER A 67 4.08 1.05 -5.64
CA SER A 67 3.82 0.50 -6.97
C SER A 67 2.97 -0.76 -6.82
N VAL A 68 1.95 -0.92 -7.66
CA VAL A 68 1.10 -2.12 -7.68
C VAL A 68 1.19 -2.83 -9.01
N GLU A 69 1.30 -4.15 -8.94
CA GLU A 69 1.39 -5.09 -10.08
C GLU A 69 0.34 -6.19 -9.95
#